data_AF-A0A133UY78-F1
#
_entry.id   AF-A0A133UY78-F1
#
_cell.length_a   1.000
_cell.length_b   1.000
_cell.length_c   1.000
_cell.angle_alpha   90.00
_cell.angle_beta   90.00
_cell.angle_gamma   90.00
#
_symmetry.space_group_name_H-M   'P 1'
#
loop_
_entity.id
_entity.type
_entity.pdbx_description
1 polymer ?
#
loop_
_entity_poly.entity_id
_entity_poly.type
_entity_poly.pdbx_seq_one_letter_code
_entity_poly.pdbx_strand_id
1 'polypeptide(L)'
;MKTVEIEKGEFSREELSLLESLDAGNERARGAISTILHESLDASLEEVRVEDQVIVRVFPHRKYAILNPADVHSIIKMGIQPYLQEQEPPKTSLRHQQ
;
A
#
# COMPACT_ATOMS: atom_id res chain seq x y z
N MET A 1 5.82 16.36 8.05
CA MET A 1 5.14 15.08 7.78
C MET A 1 3.67 15.21 8.14
N LYS A 2 2.83 14.42 7.47
CA LYS A 2 1.43 14.21 7.84
C LYS A 2 1.17 12.71 7.93
N THR A 3 0.29 12.35 8.85
CA THR A 3 -0.16 10.96 9.07
C THR A 3 -1.61 10.88 8.64
N VAL A 4 -1.93 9.84 7.87
CA VAL A 4 -3.29 9.47 7.50
C VAL A 4 -3.56 8.09 8.07
N GLU A 5 -4.65 7.97 8.82
CA GLU A 5 -5.10 6.74 9.45
C GLU A 5 -6.35 6.27 8.69
N ILE A 6 -6.34 5.00 8.27
CA ILE A 6 -7.41 4.39 7.48
C ILE A 6 -7.84 3.11 8.20
N GLU A 7 -9.16 2.95 8.39
CA GLU A 7 -9.71 1.76 9.02
C GLU A 7 -9.37 0.49 8.22
N LYS A 8 -9.02 -0.60 8.90
CA LYS A 8 -8.74 -1.88 8.22
C LYS A 8 -9.92 -2.40 7.41
N GLY A 9 -11.15 -2.12 7.82
CA GLY A 9 -12.37 -2.53 7.12
C GLY A 9 -12.47 -1.94 5.71
N GLU A 10 -11.72 -0.88 5.43
CA GLU A 10 -11.63 -0.26 4.12
C GLU A 10 -10.71 -1.02 3.16
N PHE A 11 -10.02 -2.07 3.63
CA PHE A 11 -9.14 -2.92 2.84
C PHE A 11 -9.57 -4.39 2.89
N SER A 12 -9.34 -5.11 1.80
CA SER A 12 -9.46 -6.56 1.77
C SER A 12 -8.31 -7.22 2.54
N ARG A 13 -8.48 -8.51 2.86
CA ARG A 13 -7.42 -9.30 3.52
C ARG A 13 -6.15 -9.39 2.66
N GLU A 14 -6.30 -9.51 1.35
CA GLU A 14 -5.18 -9.59 0.41
C GLU A 14 -4.46 -8.25 0.30
N GLU A 15 -5.20 -7.14 0.30
CA GLU A 15 -4.64 -5.79 0.35
C GLU A 15 -3.83 -5.59 1.63
N LEU A 16 -4.38 -5.94 2.80
CA LEU A 16 -3.66 -5.84 4.08
C LEU A 16 -2.37 -6.68 4.10
N SER A 17 -2.42 -7.93 3.62
CA SER A 17 -1.25 -8.80 3.50
C SER A 17 -0.16 -8.17 2.62
N LEU A 18 -0.56 -7.56 1.50
CA LEU A 18 0.39 -6.86 0.63
C LEU A 18 1.00 -5.64 1.33
N LEU A 19 0.19 -4.85 2.04
CA LEU A 19 0.64 -3.68 2.80
C LEU A 19 1.59 -4.06 3.95
N GLU A 20 1.38 -5.19 4.62
CA GLU A 20 2.30 -5.71 5.64
C GLU A 20 3.68 -6.06 5.04
N SER A 21 3.72 -6.44 3.75
CA SER A 21 4.95 -6.80 3.05
C SER A 21 5.64 -5.63 2.33
N LEU A 22 5.10 -4.41 2.40
CA LEU A 22 5.54 -3.27 1.59
C LEU A 22 7.02 -2.91 1.82
N ASP A 23 7.47 -2.95 3.07
CA ASP A 23 8.85 -2.63 3.47
C ASP A 23 9.81 -3.83 3.39
N ALA A 24 9.28 -5.05 3.43
CA ALA A 24 10.08 -6.27 3.55
C ALA A 24 10.22 -7.08 2.25
N GLY A 25 9.41 -6.81 1.23
CA GLY A 25 9.45 -7.58 -0.02
C GLY A 25 8.65 -7.04 -1.19
N ASN A 26 7.89 -5.95 -1.01
CA ASN A 26 7.02 -5.39 -2.05
C ASN A 26 7.44 -3.98 -2.48
N GLU A 27 8.73 -3.79 -2.75
CA GLU A 27 9.30 -2.50 -3.19
C GLU A 27 8.65 -1.97 -4.48
N ARG A 28 8.15 -2.86 -5.35
CA ARG A 28 7.41 -2.47 -6.55
C ARG A 28 6.09 -1.79 -6.20
N ALA A 29 5.31 -2.38 -5.30
CA ALA A 29 4.06 -1.78 -4.83
C ALA A 29 4.34 -0.46 -4.08
N ARG A 30 5.37 -0.42 -3.22
CA ARG A 30 5.80 0.81 -2.55
C ARG A 30 6.18 1.91 -3.54
N GLY A 31 6.93 1.56 -4.58
CA GLY A 31 7.32 2.47 -5.66
C GLY A 31 6.10 3.01 -6.42
N ALA A 32 5.17 2.15 -6.79
CA ALA A 32 3.92 2.55 -7.46
C ALA A 32 3.11 3.53 -6.63
N ILE A 33 2.89 3.23 -5.34
CA ILE A 33 2.20 4.14 -4.41
C ILE A 33 2.92 5.48 -4.32
N SER A 34 4.25 5.48 -4.17
CA SER A 34 5.05 6.70 -4.07
C SER A 34 4.93 7.57 -5.32
N THR A 35 4.99 6.96 -6.51
CA THR A 35 4.81 7.67 -7.79
C THR A 35 3.43 8.33 -7.87
N ILE A 36 2.36 7.57 -7.57
CA ILE A 36 1.00 8.11 -7.67
C ILE A 36 0.77 9.23 -6.64
N LEU A 37 1.31 9.09 -5.42
CA LEU A 37 1.26 10.15 -4.39
C LEU A 37 1.98 11.42 -4.86
N HIS A 38 3.15 11.27 -5.48
CA HIS A 38 3.91 12.39 -6.00
C HIS A 38 3.14 13.12 -7.10
N GLU A 39 2.59 12.38 -8.07
CA GLU A 39 1.87 12.95 -9.21
C GLU A 39 0.52 13.55 -8.83
N SER A 40 -0.21 12.89 -7.91
CA SER A 40 -1.60 13.26 -7.59
C SER A 40 -1.69 14.28 -6.45
N LEU A 41 -0.83 14.17 -5.43
CA LEU A 41 -0.93 14.94 -4.19
C LEU A 41 0.32 15.79 -3.89
N ASP A 42 1.32 15.78 -4.77
CA ASP A 42 2.61 16.46 -4.55
C ASP A 42 3.22 16.09 -3.19
N ALA A 43 3.23 14.79 -2.90
CA ALA A 43 3.68 14.24 -1.62
C ALA A 43 4.53 12.97 -1.84
N SER A 44 5.50 12.75 -0.95
CA SER A 44 6.32 11.54 -0.94
C SER A 44 5.83 10.54 0.11
N LEU A 45 5.86 9.26 -0.22
CA LEU A 45 5.56 8.18 0.71
C LEU A 45 6.76 7.94 1.65
N GLU A 46 6.52 8.06 2.95
CA GLU A 46 7.56 7.79 3.95
C GLU A 46 7.42 6.39 4.53
N GLU A 47 6.20 6.00 4.89
CA GLU A 47 5.96 4.75 5.61
C GLU A 47 4.51 4.30 5.48
N VAL A 48 4.31 2.99 5.42
CA VAL A 48 3.01 2.36 5.59
C VAL A 48 3.14 1.30 6.68
N ARG A 49 2.31 1.38 7.72
CA ARG A 49 2.23 0.35 8.77
C ARG A 49 0.81 -0.17 8.89
N VAL A 50 0.69 -1.46 9.15
CA VAL A 50 -0.58 -2.12 9.44
C VAL A 50 -0.56 -2.53 10.91
N GLU A 51 -1.31 -1.81 11.75
CA GLU A 51 -1.41 -2.07 13.20
C GLU A 51 -2.86 -2.35 13.59
N ASP A 52 -3.54 -1.53 14.40
CA ASP A 52 -5.01 -1.58 14.54
C ASP A 52 -5.71 -0.90 13.35
N GLN A 53 -4.99 0.02 12.69
CA GLN A 53 -5.37 0.74 11.48
C GLN A 53 -4.24 0.66 10.44
N VAL A 54 -4.52 1.05 9.20
CA VAL A 54 -3.48 1.30 8.20
C VAL A 54 -3.00 2.74 8.37
N ILE A 55 -1.75 2.89 8.80
CA ILE A 55 -1.11 4.19 9.05
C ILE A 55 -0.21 4.52 7.86
N VAL A 56 -0.55 5.57 7.13
CA VAL A 56 0.22 6.07 5.99
C VAL A 56 0.86 7.39 6.38
N ARG A 57 2.19 7.42 6.40
CA ARG A 57 2.95 8.65 6.63
C ARG A 57 3.48 9.18 5.32
N VAL A 58 3.24 10.46 5.09
CA VAL A 58 3.68 11.14 3.88
C VAL A 58 4.34 12.47 4.19
N PHE A 59 5.23 12.88 3.30
CA PHE A 59 5.85 14.18 3.30
C PHE A 59 5.25 15.04 2.18
N PRO A 60 4.33 15.97 2.49
CA PRO A 60 3.81 16.89 1.48
C PRO A 60 4.88 17.91 1.08
N HIS A 61 5.08 18.13 -0.22
CA HIS A 61 6.05 19.10 -0.73
C HIS A 61 5.58 20.55 -0.62
N ARG A 62 4.27 20.76 -0.48
CA ARG A 62 3.67 22.07 -0.20
C ARG A 62 3.32 22.20 1.27
N LYS A 63 3.76 23.30 1.88
CA LYS A 63 3.59 23.62 3.31
C LYS A 63 2.13 23.56 3.80
N TYR A 64 1.15 23.76 2.92
CA TYR A 64 -0.28 23.74 3.23
C TYR A 64 -1.08 22.71 2.42
N ALA A 65 -0.44 21.66 1.88
CA ALA A 65 -1.18 20.61 1.18
C ALA A 65 -2.18 19.96 2.14
N ILE A 66 -3.46 20.01 1.79
CA ILE A 66 -4.51 19.26 2.49
C ILE A 66 -4.47 17.85 1.90
N LEU A 67 -4.20 16.87 2.76
CA LEU A 67 -4.25 15.47 2.38
C LEU A 67 -5.57 14.93 2.91
N ASN A 68 -6.50 14.68 2.00
CA ASN A 68 -7.75 14.03 2.34
C ASN A 68 -7.49 12.53 2.55
N PRO A 69 -7.92 11.94 3.67
CA PRO A 69 -7.79 10.51 3.90
C PRO A 69 -8.36 9.65 2.76
N ALA A 70 -9.47 10.06 2.15
CA ALA A 70 -10.10 9.33 1.05
C ALA A 70 -9.21 9.30 -0.22
N ASP A 71 -8.53 10.41 -0.51
CA ASP A 71 -7.62 10.48 -1.67
C ASP A 71 -6.41 9.57 -1.45
N VAL A 72 -5.83 9.60 -0.24
CA VAL A 72 -4.70 8.74 0.12
C VAL A 72 -5.12 7.27 0.07
N HIS A 73 -6.29 6.91 0.61
CA HIS A 73 -6.83 5.55 0.54
C HIS A 73 -6.98 5.05 -0.90
N SER A 74 -7.57 5.87 -1.77
CA SER A 74 -7.71 5.56 -3.19
C SER A 74 -6.36 5.31 -3.87
N ILE A 75 -5.36 6.15 -3.57
CA ILE A 75 -4.00 6.00 -4.11
C ILE A 75 -3.33 4.73 -3.60
N ILE A 76 -3.47 4.39 -2.31
CA ILE A 76 -2.97 3.11 -1.78
C ILE A 76 -3.56 1.95 -2.57
N LYS A 77 -4.89 1.90 -2.72
CA LYS A 77 -5.58 0.85 -3.47
C LYS A 77 -5.09 0.74 -4.91
N MET A 78 -5.03 1.87 -5.61
CA MET A 78 -4.56 1.92 -6.99
C MET A 78 -3.11 1.42 -7.12
N GLY A 79 -2.24 1.79 -6.19
CA GLY A 79 -0.83 1.40 -6.20
C GLY A 79 -0.59 -0.07 -5.87
N ILE A 80 -1.47 -0.72 -5.08
CA ILE A 80 -1.33 -2.13 -4.71
C ILE A 80 -2.08 -3.10 -5.61
N GLN A 81 -3.15 -2.64 -6.26
CA GLN A 81 -4.06 -3.48 -7.03
C GLN A 81 -3.38 -4.35 -8.10
N PRO A 82 -2.36 -3.88 -8.85
CA PRO A 82 -1.65 -4.72 -9.81
C PRO A 82 -0.90 -5.90 -9.18
N TYR A 83 -0.51 -5.78 -7.91
CA TYR A 83 0.35 -6.74 -7.20
C TYR A 83 -0.45 -7.78 -6.40
N LEU A 84 -1.77 -7.62 -6.29
CA LEU A 84 -2.65 -8.60 -5.65
C LEU A 84 -2.66 -9.94 -6.41
N GLN A 85 -2.46 -9.91 -7.73
CA GLN A 85 -2.44 -11.12 -8.57
C GLN A 85 -1.12 -11.89 -8.54
N GLU A 86 -0.02 -11.27 -8.09
CA GLU A 86 1.30 -11.91 -8.02
C GLU A 86 1.49 -12.78 -6.76
N GLN A 87 0.50 -12.80 -5.84
CA GLN A 87 0.50 -13.64 -4.64
C GLN A 87 -0.20 -15.00 -4.83
N GLU A 88 -0.32 -15.55 -6.05
CA GLU A 88 -0.59 -16.98 -6.18
C GLU A 88 0.53 -17.75 -5.44
N PRO A 89 0.22 -18.61 -4.46
CA PRO A 89 1.25 -19.42 -3.82
C PRO A 89 1.92 -20.26 -4.90
N PRO A 90 3.22 -20.62 -4.75
CA PRO A 90 3.78 -21.64 -5.61
C PRO A 90 2.83 -22.83 -5.54
N LYS A 91 2.30 -23.26 -6.69
CA LYS A 91 1.62 -24.55 -6.79
C LYS A 91 2.66 -25.55 -6.32
N THR A 92 2.60 -25.92 -5.04
CA THR A 92 3.24 -27.13 -4.52
C THR A 92 2.61 -28.25 -5.32
N SER A 93 3.28 -28.61 -6.41
CA SER A 93 3.05 -29.85 -7.12
C SER A 93 3.58 -30.94 -6.20
N LEU A 94 2.80 -31.28 -5.18
CA LEU A 94 3.05 -32.45 -4.36
C LEU A 94 2.24 -33.62 -4.92
N ARG A 95 3.01 -34.50 -5.58
CA ARG A 95 2.86 -35.97 -5.67
C ARG A 95 1.69 -36.55 -6.46
N HIS A 96 2.04 -37.40 -7.42
CA HIS A 96 2.04 -38.88 -7.27
C HIS A 96 3.20 -39.41 -8.14
N GLN A 97 4.30 -39.91 -7.58
CA GLN A 97 4.55 -41.36 -7.42
C GLN A 97 3.53 -42.23 -8.15
N GLN A 98 3.89 -42.73 -9.33
CA GLN A 98 3.96 -44.16 -9.67
C GLN A 98 4.93 -44.35 -10.84
#